data_AF-A0A945YT70-F1
#
_entry.id   AF-A0A945YT70-F1
#
_cell.length_a   1.000
_cell.length_b   1.000
_cell.length_c   1.000
_cell.angle_alpha   90.00
_cell.angle_beta   90.00
_cell.angle_gamma   90.00
#
_symmetry.space_group_name_H-M   'P 1'
#
loop_
_entity.id
_entity.type
_entity.pdbx_description
1 polymer ?
#
loop_
_entity_poly.entity_id
_entity_poly.type
_entity_poly.pdbx_seq_one_letter_code
_entity_poly.pdbx_strand_id
1 'polypeptide(L)'
;MKSSRIIEREIIRAIRLKLREYFPELQSFIDKKIITKNDWIFFGMIQLNIVKCFTTTPEDAIRKSKAQINQISKFYELETRVRKTALSSTSFLNENDLNSQEITDKMNFYNNHRLYWKKRKNSSELYFNYEVFLFLYYKWMKSFELEKENSIQLILDIMMLSNYYSKNYFDFDRLSNERKLMMKEMKISSGALLIKGKNGQNIIGATFDNNNDDKKKFIREMNAHLL
;
A
#
# COMPACT_ATOMS: atom_id res chain seq x y z
N MET A 1 27.94 16.41 3.36
CA MET A 1 26.52 16.07 3.09
C MET A 1 26.19 14.76 3.79
N LYS A 2 25.17 14.73 4.67
CA LYS A 2 24.69 13.45 5.25
C LYS A 2 24.13 12.58 4.12
N SER A 3 24.42 11.28 4.14
CA SER A 3 23.84 10.36 3.14
C SER A 3 22.33 10.23 3.35
N SER A 4 21.56 10.00 2.28
CA SER A 4 20.09 9.85 2.32
C SER A 4 19.64 8.81 3.38
N ARG A 5 20.42 7.72 3.57
CA ARG A 5 20.15 6.71 4.61
C ARG A 5 20.26 7.23 6.05
N ILE A 6 21.14 8.19 6.32
CA ILE A 6 21.27 8.79 7.66
C ILE A 6 20.03 9.64 7.96
N ILE A 7 19.56 10.40 6.98
CA ILE A 7 18.35 11.23 7.08
C ILE A 7 17.11 10.36 7.33
N GLU A 8 16.94 9.26 6.58
CA GLU A 8 15.85 8.30 6.79
C GLU A 8 15.84 7.74 8.22
N ARG A 9 17.01 7.38 8.77
CA ARG A 9 17.12 6.84 10.14
C ARG A 9 16.76 7.88 11.20
N GLU A 10 17.16 9.13 11.02
CA GLU A 10 16.81 10.23 11.92
C GLU A 10 15.30 10.48 11.92
N ILE A 11 14.69 10.53 10.74
CA ILE A 11 13.22 10.67 10.58
C ILE A 11 12.50 9.52 11.27
N ILE A 12 12.90 8.27 11.03
CA ILE A 12 12.25 7.09 11.65
C ILE A 12 12.38 7.11 13.19
N ARG A 13 13.50 7.60 13.74
CA ARG A 13 13.62 7.78 15.20
C ARG A 13 12.64 8.83 15.73
N ALA A 14 12.47 9.95 15.03
CA ALA A 14 11.50 10.97 15.40
C ALA A 14 10.06 10.45 15.31
N ILE A 15 9.73 9.70 14.26
CA ILE A 15 8.42 9.05 14.09
C ILE A 15 8.11 8.10 15.25
N ARG A 16 9.09 7.33 15.72
CA ARG A 16 8.90 6.44 16.88
C ARG A 16 8.62 7.19 18.18
N LEU A 17 9.15 8.40 18.33
CA LEU A 17 8.81 9.26 19.48
C LEU A 17 7.36 9.74 19.36
N LYS A 18 6.96 10.25 18.19
CA LYS A 18 5.59 10.68 17.92
C LYS A 18 4.56 9.56 18.04
N LEU A 19 4.89 8.34 17.61
CA LEU A 19 4.03 7.17 17.82
C LEU A 19 3.71 6.93 19.29
N ARG A 20 4.70 7.07 20.18
CA ARG A 20 4.51 6.87 21.62
C ARG A 20 3.72 8.00 22.26
N GLU A 21 3.86 9.22 21.74
CA GLU A 21 3.07 10.38 22.15
C GLU A 21 1.59 10.22 21.75
N TYR A 22 1.34 9.81 20.51
CA TYR A 22 0.00 9.73 19.94
C TYR A 22 -0.76 8.44 20.27
N PHE A 23 -0.06 7.36 20.58
CA PHE A 23 -0.65 6.05 20.84
C PHE A 23 0.05 5.36 22.02
N PRO A 24 -0.10 5.89 23.25
CA PRO A 24 0.51 5.31 24.45
C PRO A 24 0.11 3.84 24.69
N GLU A 25 -1.05 3.43 24.18
CA GLU A 25 -1.59 2.07 24.24
C GLU A 25 -0.81 1.05 23.39
N LEU A 26 -0.01 1.49 22.41
CA LEU A 26 0.72 0.59 21.52
C LEU A 26 1.61 -0.41 22.27
N GLN A 27 2.27 0.03 23.34
CA GLN A 27 3.13 -0.86 24.13
C GLN A 27 2.31 -1.97 24.79
N SER A 28 1.15 -1.62 25.35
CA SER A 28 0.21 -2.58 25.93
C SER A 28 -0.31 -3.57 24.89
N PHE A 29 -0.60 -3.12 23.66
CA PHE A 29 -1.03 -4.00 22.58
C PHE A 29 0.06 -4.99 22.16
N ILE A 30 1.33 -4.56 22.15
CA ILE A 30 2.47 -5.43 21.87
C ILE A 30 2.66 -6.45 23.01
N ASP A 31 2.64 -5.99 24.26
CA ASP A 31 2.87 -6.84 25.44
C ASP A 31 1.78 -7.91 25.59
N LYS A 32 0.53 -7.54 25.28
CA LYS A 32 -0.63 -8.46 25.26
C LYS A 32 -0.71 -9.33 24.01
N LYS A 33 0.23 -9.20 23.07
CA LYS A 33 0.24 -9.89 21.76
C LYS A 33 -1.00 -9.62 20.91
N ILE A 34 -1.67 -8.49 21.12
CA ILE A 34 -2.74 -7.98 20.23
C ILE A 34 -2.09 -7.56 18.90
N ILE A 35 -1.00 -6.79 18.97
CA ILE A 35 -0.10 -6.54 17.85
C ILE A 35 0.98 -7.61 17.89
N THR A 36 1.03 -8.49 16.89
CA THR A 36 2.10 -9.49 16.80
C THR A 36 3.41 -8.86 16.33
N LYS A 37 4.51 -9.60 16.49
CA LYS A 37 5.82 -9.20 15.94
C LYS A 37 5.75 -8.95 14.42
N ASN A 38 4.95 -9.72 13.69
CA ASN A 38 4.83 -9.56 12.24
C ASN A 38 4.03 -8.30 11.88
N ASP A 39 2.94 -8.02 12.59
CA ASP A 39 2.16 -6.78 12.41
C ASP A 39 3.03 -5.55 12.63
N TRP A 40 3.87 -5.58 13.67
CA TRP A 40 4.78 -4.49 13.98
C TRP A 40 5.87 -4.29 12.92
N ILE A 41 6.44 -5.39 12.41
CA ILE A 41 7.40 -5.34 11.30
C ILE A 41 6.73 -4.77 10.04
N PHE A 42 5.52 -5.23 9.72
CA PHE A 42 4.73 -4.76 8.59
C PHE A 42 4.46 -3.25 8.69
N PHE A 43 4.06 -2.77 9.87
CA PHE A 43 3.85 -1.36 10.13
C PHE A 43 5.13 -0.53 9.97
N GLY A 44 6.25 -1.00 10.51
CA GLY A 44 7.55 -0.36 10.32
C GLY A 44 7.95 -0.22 8.85
N MET A 45 7.62 -1.23 8.02
CA MET A 45 7.84 -1.16 6.58
C MET A 45 6.91 -0.14 5.89
N ILE A 46 5.65 -0.06 6.29
CA ILE A 46 4.74 0.99 5.79
C ILE A 46 5.33 2.37 6.07
N GLN A 47 5.73 2.63 7.32
CA GLN A 47 6.30 3.92 7.73
C GLN A 47 7.55 4.29 6.93
N LEU A 48 8.48 3.34 6.76
CA LEU A 48 9.69 3.55 5.98
C LEU A 48 9.37 3.95 4.54
N ASN A 49 8.39 3.30 3.92
CA ASN A 49 8.03 3.59 2.54
C ASN A 49 7.23 4.89 2.39
N ILE A 50 6.44 5.29 3.40
CA ILE A 50 5.83 6.63 3.45
C ILE A 50 6.93 7.70 3.48
N VAL A 51 7.93 7.57 4.36
CA VAL A 51 9.07 8.49 4.42
C VAL A 51 9.75 8.59 3.06
N LYS A 52 10.01 7.45 2.40
CA LYS A 52 10.61 7.44 1.05
C LYS A 52 9.77 8.14 0.00
N CYS A 53 8.44 8.00 0.08
CA CYS A 53 7.55 8.74 -0.81
C CYS A 53 7.69 10.25 -0.60
N PHE A 54 7.84 10.70 0.65
CA PHE A 54 7.97 12.12 0.98
C PHE A 54 9.34 12.72 0.70
N THR A 55 10.40 11.91 0.67
CA THR A 55 11.74 12.37 0.32
C THR A 55 12.06 12.23 -1.18
N THR A 56 11.14 11.69 -1.99
CA THR A 56 11.30 11.59 -3.45
C THR A 56 10.86 12.89 -4.13
N THR A 57 11.55 13.29 -5.20
CA THR A 57 11.15 14.47 -5.97
C THR A 57 9.81 14.25 -6.70
N PRO A 58 9.01 15.30 -6.91
CA PRO A 58 7.74 15.18 -7.63
C PRO A 58 7.89 14.49 -8.98
N GLU A 59 8.88 14.88 -9.77
CA GLU A 59 9.10 14.38 -11.13
C GLU A 59 9.39 12.87 -11.14
N ASP A 60 10.25 12.42 -10.22
CA ASP A 60 10.56 11.01 -10.05
C ASP A 60 9.35 10.22 -9.57
N ALA A 61 8.58 10.79 -8.65
CA ALA A 61 7.37 10.18 -8.14
C ALA A 61 6.31 10.03 -9.25
N ILE A 62 6.08 11.05 -10.11
CA ILE A 62 5.13 10.98 -11.24
C ILE A 62 5.58 9.88 -12.21
N ARG A 63 6.86 9.92 -12.60
CA ARG A 63 7.44 9.00 -13.59
C ARG A 63 7.32 7.55 -13.13
N LYS A 64 7.70 7.26 -11.88
CA LYS A 64 7.58 5.92 -11.28
C LYS A 64 6.11 5.50 -11.16
N SER A 65 5.24 6.39 -10.68
CA SER A 65 3.80 6.14 -10.54
C SER A 65 3.16 5.67 -11.85
N LYS A 66 3.40 6.38 -12.96
CA LYS A 66 2.84 6.01 -14.28
C LYS A 66 3.31 4.62 -14.73
N ALA A 67 4.58 4.30 -14.52
CA ALA A 67 5.11 2.98 -14.86
C ALA A 67 4.47 1.86 -14.03
N GLN A 68 4.29 2.09 -12.72
CA GLN A 68 3.65 1.15 -11.80
C GLN A 68 2.18 0.93 -12.12
N ILE A 69 1.43 2.01 -12.39
CA ILE A 69 0.02 1.94 -12.79
C ILE A 69 -0.14 1.17 -14.11
N ASN A 70 0.79 1.32 -15.05
CA ASN A 70 0.77 0.52 -16.28
C ASN A 70 0.96 -0.97 -15.99
N GLN A 71 1.88 -1.32 -15.10
CA GLN A 71 2.13 -2.71 -14.74
C GLN A 71 0.94 -3.33 -14.01
N ILE A 72 0.34 -2.62 -13.04
CA ILE A 72 -0.80 -3.13 -12.29
C ILE A 72 -2.04 -3.27 -13.19
N SER A 73 -2.27 -2.31 -14.09
CA SER A 73 -3.38 -2.36 -15.05
C SER A 73 -3.24 -3.55 -16.00
N LYS A 74 -2.02 -3.86 -16.45
CA LYS A 74 -1.74 -5.03 -17.31
C LYS A 74 -1.97 -6.35 -16.57
N PHE A 75 -1.60 -6.44 -15.30
CA PHE A 75 -1.91 -7.62 -14.50
C PHE A 75 -3.40 -7.87 -14.40
N TYR A 76 -4.17 -6.85 -13.99
CA TYR A 76 -5.62 -7.02 -13.87
C TYR A 76 -6.29 -7.35 -15.22
N GLU A 77 -5.76 -6.83 -16.32
CA GLU A 77 -6.18 -7.20 -17.67
C GLU A 77 -5.90 -8.67 -18.00
N LEU A 78 -4.69 -9.17 -17.69
CA LEU A 78 -4.33 -10.57 -17.88
C LEU A 78 -5.19 -11.49 -17.01
N GLU A 79 -5.35 -11.18 -15.72
CA GLU A 79 -6.18 -11.95 -14.80
C GLU A 79 -7.64 -12.02 -15.29
N THR A 80 -8.16 -10.91 -15.80
CA THR A 80 -9.50 -10.86 -16.41
C THR A 80 -9.58 -11.75 -17.65
N ARG A 81 -8.57 -11.65 -18.54
CA ARG A 81 -8.56 -12.38 -19.82
C ARG A 81 -8.46 -13.89 -19.61
N VAL A 82 -7.58 -14.36 -18.73
CA VAL A 82 -7.41 -15.78 -18.43
C VAL A 82 -8.72 -16.40 -17.95
N ARG A 83 -9.44 -15.72 -17.06
CA ARG A 83 -10.74 -16.19 -16.54
C ARG A 83 -11.83 -16.15 -17.60
N LYS A 84 -11.86 -15.10 -18.44
CA LYS A 84 -12.76 -15.04 -19.60
C LYS A 84 -12.53 -16.22 -20.56
N THR A 85 -11.27 -16.58 -20.79
CA THR A 85 -10.91 -17.76 -21.61
C THR A 85 -11.34 -19.06 -20.94
N ALA A 86 -11.10 -19.24 -19.64
CA ALA A 86 -11.56 -20.43 -18.91
C ALA A 86 -13.09 -20.60 -19.00
N LEU A 87 -13.86 -19.51 -18.81
CA LEU A 87 -15.33 -19.51 -18.91
C LEU A 87 -15.85 -19.82 -20.31
N SER A 88 -15.03 -19.69 -21.36
CA SER A 88 -15.46 -19.99 -22.73
C SER A 88 -15.46 -21.49 -23.06
N SER A 89 -14.95 -22.35 -22.16
CA SER A 89 -14.86 -23.79 -22.37
C SER A 89 -15.43 -24.58 -21.19
N THR A 90 -16.65 -25.10 -21.36
CA THR A 90 -17.31 -25.95 -20.36
C THR A 90 -16.51 -27.24 -20.09
N SER A 91 -15.86 -27.81 -21.12
CA SER A 91 -15.01 -29.00 -20.96
C SER A 91 -13.80 -28.69 -20.06
N PHE A 92 -13.11 -27.57 -20.28
CA PHE A 92 -11.99 -27.16 -19.44
C PHE A 92 -12.43 -26.96 -17.98
N LEU A 93 -13.59 -26.35 -17.75
CA LEU A 93 -14.12 -26.17 -16.39
C LEU A 93 -14.38 -27.52 -15.71
N ASN A 94 -15.04 -28.45 -16.40
CA ASN A 94 -15.36 -29.77 -15.86
C ASN A 94 -14.10 -30.63 -15.63
N GLU A 95 -13.14 -30.60 -16.55
CA GLU A 95 -11.88 -31.35 -16.46
C GLU A 95 -11.00 -30.89 -15.29
N ASN A 96 -11.14 -29.64 -14.86
CA ASN A 96 -10.34 -29.04 -13.78
C ASN A 96 -11.14 -28.81 -12.49
N ASP A 97 -12.37 -29.34 -12.40
CA ASP A 97 -13.27 -29.17 -11.25
C ASP A 97 -13.45 -27.70 -10.83
N LEU A 98 -13.67 -26.83 -11.83
CA LEU A 98 -13.75 -25.39 -11.64
C LEU A 98 -15.19 -24.88 -11.61
N ASN A 99 -15.53 -24.14 -10.56
CA ASN A 99 -16.84 -23.51 -10.43
C ASN A 99 -16.96 -22.25 -11.34
N SER A 100 -17.92 -22.29 -12.28
CA SER A 100 -18.16 -21.19 -13.23
C SER A 100 -18.55 -19.86 -12.55
N GLN A 101 -19.36 -19.92 -11.49
CA GLN A 101 -19.79 -18.72 -10.77
C GLN A 101 -18.59 -18.07 -10.06
N GLU A 102 -17.78 -18.86 -9.35
CA GLU A 102 -16.58 -18.34 -8.69
C GLU A 102 -15.59 -17.71 -9.68
N ILE A 103 -15.40 -18.31 -10.85
CA ILE A 103 -14.52 -17.75 -11.88
C ILE A 103 -15.10 -16.45 -12.43
N THR A 104 -16.41 -16.38 -12.63
CA THR A 104 -17.11 -15.17 -13.07
C THR A 104 -16.95 -14.04 -12.04
N ASP A 105 -17.12 -14.33 -10.76
CA ASP A 105 -16.96 -13.36 -9.68
C ASP A 105 -15.52 -12.85 -9.60
N LYS A 106 -14.53 -13.75 -9.69
CA LYS A 106 -13.11 -13.39 -9.76
C LYS A 106 -12.81 -12.54 -11.01
N MET A 107 -13.35 -12.89 -12.17
CA MET A 107 -13.18 -12.11 -13.40
C MET A 107 -13.72 -10.68 -13.24
N ASN A 108 -14.94 -10.55 -12.69
CA ASN A 108 -15.57 -9.27 -12.42
C ASN A 108 -14.76 -8.44 -11.41
N PHE A 109 -14.25 -9.09 -10.36
CA PHE A 109 -13.35 -8.48 -9.39
C PHE A 109 -12.11 -7.87 -10.07
N TYR A 110 -11.37 -8.64 -10.89
CA TYR A 110 -10.17 -8.13 -11.56
C TYR A 110 -10.47 -7.06 -12.59
N ASN A 111 -11.56 -7.18 -13.35
CA ASN A 111 -11.97 -6.15 -14.32
C ASN A 111 -12.33 -4.84 -13.62
N ASN A 112 -13.03 -4.91 -12.48
CA ASN A 112 -13.35 -3.74 -11.66
C ASN A 112 -12.09 -3.04 -11.13
N HIS A 113 -11.06 -3.80 -10.75
CA HIS A 113 -9.77 -3.25 -10.34
C HIS A 113 -9.01 -2.61 -11.52
N ARG A 114 -9.01 -3.26 -12.69
CA ARG A 114 -8.44 -2.72 -13.93
C ARG A 114 -9.05 -1.36 -14.29
N LEU A 115 -10.38 -1.26 -14.27
CA LEU A 115 -11.08 -0.01 -14.60
C LEU A 115 -10.74 1.12 -13.62
N TYR A 116 -10.64 0.81 -12.32
CA TYR A 116 -10.19 1.76 -11.31
C TYR A 116 -8.79 2.32 -11.62
N TRP A 117 -7.79 1.45 -11.82
CA TRP A 117 -6.42 1.91 -12.09
C TRP A 117 -6.26 2.58 -13.45
N LYS A 118 -7.05 2.19 -14.46
CA LYS A 118 -7.11 2.90 -15.74
C LYS A 118 -7.64 4.32 -15.58
N LYS A 119 -8.65 4.54 -14.72
CA LYS A 119 -9.14 5.88 -14.37
C LYS A 119 -8.07 6.68 -13.61
N ARG A 120 -7.44 6.08 -12.60
CA ARG A 120 -6.36 6.73 -11.82
C ARG A 120 -5.16 7.13 -12.68
N LYS A 121 -4.78 6.32 -13.68
CA LYS A 121 -3.69 6.64 -14.63
C LYS A 121 -3.87 7.99 -15.33
N ASN A 122 -5.12 8.35 -15.62
CA ASN A 122 -5.46 9.58 -16.34
C ASN A 122 -5.59 10.79 -15.41
N SER A 123 -5.51 10.59 -14.09
CA SER A 123 -5.50 11.66 -13.10
C SER A 123 -4.13 12.32 -13.04
N SER A 124 -4.11 13.64 -12.92
CA SER A 124 -2.91 14.42 -12.59
C SER A 124 -2.57 14.37 -11.10
N GLU A 125 -3.44 13.77 -10.28
CA GLU A 125 -3.36 13.80 -8.84
C GLU A 125 -2.88 12.45 -8.31
N LEU A 126 -1.81 12.51 -7.51
CA LEU A 126 -1.29 11.45 -6.64
C LEU A 126 -0.38 10.38 -7.30
N TYR A 127 0.55 9.90 -6.46
CA TYR A 127 1.55 8.91 -6.80
C TYR A 127 1.12 7.53 -6.30
N PHE A 128 1.22 6.51 -7.16
CA PHE A 128 0.80 5.14 -6.86
C PHE A 128 1.32 4.62 -5.51
N ASN A 129 2.64 4.68 -5.27
CA ASN A 129 3.19 4.21 -3.98
C ASN A 129 2.67 5.01 -2.79
N TYR A 130 2.56 6.34 -2.92
CA TYR A 130 2.04 7.19 -1.84
C TYR A 130 0.62 6.77 -1.44
N GLU A 131 -0.27 6.60 -2.42
CA GLU A 131 -1.66 6.18 -2.17
C GLU A 131 -1.70 4.79 -1.52
N VAL A 132 -0.92 3.84 -2.03
CA VAL A 132 -0.89 2.48 -1.50
C VAL A 132 -0.40 2.44 -0.07
N PHE A 133 0.70 3.12 0.24
CA PHE A 133 1.26 3.08 1.59
C PHE A 133 0.42 3.88 2.60
N LEU A 134 -0.19 4.99 2.20
CA LEU A 134 -1.15 5.67 3.08
C LEU A 134 -2.40 4.82 3.33
N PHE A 135 -2.92 4.16 2.31
CA PHE A 135 -4.05 3.25 2.48
C PHE A 135 -3.72 2.10 3.43
N LEU A 136 -2.56 1.46 3.25
CA LEU A 136 -2.08 0.40 4.15
C LEU A 136 -1.88 0.91 5.58
N TYR A 137 -1.34 2.11 5.74
CA TYR A 137 -1.20 2.77 7.04
C TYR A 137 -2.55 2.95 7.73
N TYR A 138 -3.53 3.55 7.05
CA TYR A 138 -4.85 3.78 7.64
C TYR A 138 -5.63 2.49 7.89
N LYS A 139 -5.45 1.46 7.05
CA LYS A 139 -5.98 0.12 7.29
C LYS A 139 -5.38 -0.52 8.53
N TRP A 140 -4.06 -0.44 8.70
CA TRP A 140 -3.37 -0.95 9.88
C TRP A 140 -3.86 -0.24 11.15
N MET A 141 -3.87 1.10 11.15
CA MET A 141 -4.38 1.90 12.28
C MET A 141 -5.81 1.53 12.65
N LYS A 142 -6.69 1.39 11.65
CA LYS A 142 -8.08 0.98 11.87
C LYS A 142 -8.21 -0.44 12.42
N SER A 143 -7.33 -1.36 12.04
CA SER A 143 -7.39 -2.77 12.48
C SER A 143 -7.13 -2.94 13.97
N PHE A 144 -6.41 -1.99 14.59
CA PHE A 144 -6.14 -1.95 16.03
C PHE A 144 -6.94 -0.86 16.74
N GLU A 145 -8.00 -0.34 16.10
CA GLU A 145 -8.91 0.67 16.66
C GLU A 145 -8.20 1.94 17.17
N LEU A 146 -7.04 2.28 16.58
CA LEU A 146 -6.28 3.46 16.95
C LEU A 146 -6.99 4.74 16.49
N GLU A 147 -6.87 5.80 17.30
CA GLU A 147 -7.59 7.05 17.08
C GLU A 147 -7.31 7.66 15.70
N LYS A 148 -8.39 8.04 15.01
CA LYS A 148 -8.32 8.56 13.63
C LYS A 148 -7.54 9.88 13.60
N GLU A 149 -7.83 10.78 14.53
CA GLU A 149 -7.27 12.12 14.61
C GLU A 149 -5.74 12.02 14.77
N ASN A 150 -5.28 11.21 15.72
CA ASN A 150 -3.87 10.93 15.96
C ASN A 150 -3.20 10.26 14.74
N SER A 151 -3.92 9.37 14.04
CA SER A 151 -3.39 8.74 12.81
C SER A 151 -3.12 9.74 11.70
N ILE A 152 -3.95 10.79 11.58
CA ILE A 152 -3.79 11.85 10.58
C ILE A 152 -2.68 12.81 11.01
N GLN A 153 -2.67 13.20 12.28
CA GLN A 153 -1.65 14.08 12.83
C GLN A 153 -0.25 13.48 12.66
N LEU A 154 -0.09 12.18 12.89
CA LEU A 154 1.18 11.50 12.64
C LEU A 154 1.62 11.57 11.17
N ILE A 155 0.70 11.51 10.19
CA ILE A 155 1.06 11.68 8.78
C ILE A 155 1.53 13.12 8.49
N LEU A 156 0.87 14.13 9.04
CA LEU A 156 1.31 15.53 8.92
C LEU A 156 2.72 15.72 9.50
N ASP A 157 2.97 15.17 10.68
CA ASP A 157 4.29 15.18 11.31
C ASP A 157 5.33 14.46 10.45
N ILE A 158 5.00 13.30 9.87
CA ILE A 158 5.89 12.56 8.96
C ILE A 158 6.21 13.40 7.71
N MET A 159 5.23 14.08 7.12
CA MET A 159 5.44 14.99 5.99
C MET A 159 6.39 16.13 6.36
N MET A 160 6.20 16.72 7.55
CA MET A 160 7.04 17.81 8.07
C MET A 160 8.48 17.35 8.32
N LEU A 161 8.65 16.23 9.03
CA LEU A 161 9.94 15.62 9.34
C LEU A 161 10.71 15.21 8.09
N SER A 162 9.98 14.76 7.06
CA SER A 162 10.55 14.34 5.77
C SER A 162 10.82 15.51 4.83
N ASN A 163 10.50 16.75 5.23
CA ASN A 163 10.55 17.94 4.40
C ASN A 163 9.82 17.75 3.05
N TYR A 164 8.64 17.15 3.08
CA TYR A 164 7.86 16.85 1.88
C TYR A 164 7.58 18.13 1.08
N TYR A 165 7.81 18.09 -0.23
CA TYR A 165 7.77 19.28 -1.10
C TYR A 165 6.44 20.03 -1.03
N SER A 166 5.33 19.33 -0.78
CA SER A 166 3.99 19.90 -0.71
C SER A 166 3.40 19.92 0.70
N LYS A 167 4.21 19.74 1.76
CA LYS A 167 3.75 19.70 3.16
C LYS A 167 2.82 20.86 3.54
N ASN A 168 3.06 22.07 3.02
CA ASN A 168 2.26 23.26 3.31
C ASN A 168 0.87 23.26 2.63
N TYR A 169 0.62 22.35 1.69
CA TYR A 169 -0.68 22.16 1.04
C TYR A 169 -1.52 21.08 1.70
N PHE A 170 -1.00 20.42 2.73
CA PHE A 170 -1.69 19.40 3.50
C PHE A 170 -2.02 19.93 4.88
N ASP A 171 -3.31 19.94 5.19
CA ASP A 171 -3.84 20.16 6.51
C ASP A 171 -4.66 18.93 6.95
N PHE A 172 -5.17 19.00 8.17
CA PHE A 172 -5.95 17.92 8.77
C PHE A 172 -7.21 17.60 7.95
N ASP A 173 -7.91 18.60 7.45
CA ASP A 173 -9.18 18.43 6.73
C ASP A 173 -8.96 17.78 5.37
N ARG A 174 -7.93 18.22 4.64
CA ARG A 174 -7.54 17.60 3.37
C ARG A 174 -7.17 16.14 3.57
N LEU A 175 -6.30 15.81 4.52
CA LEU A 175 -5.92 14.41 4.78
C LEU A 175 -7.10 13.58 5.30
N SER A 176 -8.00 14.16 6.10
CA SER A 176 -9.24 13.52 6.52
C SER A 176 -10.11 13.11 5.33
N ASN A 177 -10.26 14.02 4.35
CA ASN A 177 -11.02 13.77 3.13
C ASN A 177 -10.34 12.73 2.24
N GLU A 178 -9.02 12.85 2.03
CA GLU A 178 -8.24 11.85 1.27
C GLU A 178 -8.34 10.46 1.92
N ARG A 179 -8.20 10.36 3.25
CA ARG A 179 -8.39 9.10 3.99
C ARG A 179 -9.78 8.52 3.75
N LYS A 180 -10.84 9.34 3.84
CA LYS A 180 -12.22 8.88 3.64
C LYS A 180 -12.41 8.31 2.23
N LEU A 181 -11.90 9.00 1.21
CA LEU A 181 -11.95 8.55 -0.18
C LEU A 181 -11.13 7.27 -0.39
N MET A 182 -9.88 7.23 0.08
CA MET A 182 -9.02 6.04 -0.04
C MET A 182 -9.65 4.82 0.62
N MET A 183 -10.14 4.95 1.85
CA MET A 183 -10.75 3.84 2.59
C MET A 183 -12.05 3.33 1.96
N LYS A 184 -12.74 4.16 1.17
CA LYS A 184 -14.00 3.81 0.48
C LYS A 184 -13.77 3.25 -0.93
N GLU A 185 -12.84 3.83 -1.68
CA GLU A 185 -12.78 3.65 -3.14
C GLU A 185 -11.55 2.88 -3.62
N MET A 186 -10.48 2.79 -2.82
CA MET A 186 -9.23 2.20 -3.27
C MET A 186 -9.40 0.72 -3.58
N LYS A 187 -9.14 0.35 -4.84
CA LYS A 187 -9.21 -1.03 -5.31
C LYS A 187 -7.81 -1.58 -5.50
N ILE A 188 -7.31 -2.31 -4.52
CA ILE A 188 -6.01 -2.97 -4.64
C ILE A 188 -6.07 -4.37 -4.05
N SER A 189 -5.74 -5.36 -4.87
CA SER A 189 -5.59 -6.73 -4.40
C SER A 189 -4.15 -6.99 -4.01
N SER A 190 -3.96 -7.85 -3.02
CA SER A 190 -2.64 -8.27 -2.60
C SER A 190 -1.80 -8.87 -3.74
N GLY A 191 -2.41 -9.70 -4.60
CA GLY A 191 -1.74 -10.30 -5.77
C GLY A 191 -1.15 -9.26 -6.72
N ALA A 192 -1.77 -8.10 -6.84
CA ALA A 192 -1.29 -7.01 -7.68
C ALA A 192 -0.05 -6.31 -7.11
N LEU A 193 0.22 -6.50 -5.82
CA LEU A 193 1.39 -5.92 -5.13
C LEU A 193 2.59 -6.88 -5.13
N LEU A 194 2.36 -8.15 -5.50
CA LEU A 194 3.38 -9.20 -5.66
C LEU A 194 4.00 -9.24 -7.05
N ILE A 195 3.42 -8.51 -8.00
CA ILE A 195 3.93 -8.49 -9.37
C ILE A 195 5.36 -7.96 -9.33
N LYS A 196 6.26 -8.68 -9.99
CA LYS A 196 7.62 -8.22 -10.25
C LYS A 196 7.60 -7.36 -11.52
N GLY A 197 8.11 -6.14 -11.43
CA GLY A 197 8.51 -5.36 -12.60
C GLY A 197 9.62 -6.05 -13.39
N LYS A 198 9.97 -5.47 -14.54
CA LYS A 198 10.93 -6.05 -15.52
C LYS A 198 12.29 -6.45 -14.93
N ASN A 199 12.68 -5.87 -13.78
CA ASN A 199 13.97 -6.11 -13.13
C ASN A 199 13.84 -7.02 -11.89
N GLY A 200 12.72 -7.73 -11.71
CA GLY A 200 12.49 -8.62 -10.56
C GLY A 200 12.07 -7.92 -9.26
N GLN A 201 12.04 -6.59 -9.23
CA GLN A 201 11.57 -5.77 -8.10
C GLN A 201 10.04 -5.74 -8.06
N ASN A 202 9.42 -5.71 -6.89
CA ASN A 202 7.96 -5.62 -6.78
C ASN A 202 7.43 -4.30 -7.39
N ILE A 203 6.19 -4.28 -7.90
CA ILE A 203 5.56 -3.04 -8.41
C ILE A 203 5.52 -1.98 -7.32
N ILE A 204 5.20 -2.36 -6.09
CA ILE A 204 5.45 -1.46 -4.97
C ILE A 204 6.97 -1.38 -4.81
N GLY A 205 7.50 -0.16 -4.86
CA GLY A 205 8.91 0.14 -4.55
C GLY A 205 9.26 -0.08 -3.07
N ALA A 206 8.62 -1.05 -2.42
CA ALA A 206 8.88 -1.46 -1.05
C ALA A 206 10.34 -1.84 -0.97
N THR A 207 11.10 -1.05 -0.23
CA THR A 207 12.48 -1.43 0.07
C THR A 207 12.40 -2.52 1.13
N PHE A 208 12.56 -3.75 0.69
CA PHE A 208 12.88 -4.85 1.58
C PHE A 208 14.38 -4.77 1.81
N ASP A 209 14.82 -4.69 3.06
CA ASP A 209 16.20 -5.07 3.35
C ASP A 209 16.40 -6.50 2.79
N ASN A 210 17.59 -6.80 2.27
CA ASN A 210 17.90 -7.92 1.35
C ASN A 210 17.52 -9.35 1.82
N ASN A 211 16.80 -9.51 2.92
CA ASN A 211 16.38 -10.79 3.48
C ASN A 211 15.04 -11.25 2.90
N ASN A 212 15.06 -12.38 2.18
CA ASN A 212 13.88 -12.96 1.53
C ASN A 212 12.73 -13.28 2.49
N ASP A 213 13.01 -13.50 3.77
CA ASP A 213 12.00 -13.84 4.78
C ASP A 213 11.14 -12.64 5.21
N ASP A 214 11.74 -11.46 5.32
CA ASP A 214 11.00 -10.25 5.68
C ASP A 214 10.05 -9.83 4.56
N LYS A 215 10.47 -10.08 3.31
CA LYS A 215 9.59 -9.95 2.14
C LYS A 215 8.40 -10.90 2.20
N LYS A 216 8.61 -12.19 2.51
CA LYS A 216 7.52 -13.17 2.64
C LYS A 216 6.55 -12.80 3.77
N LYS A 217 7.06 -12.33 4.91
CA LYS A 217 6.24 -11.87 6.04
C LYS A 217 5.41 -10.64 5.66
N PHE A 218 6.03 -9.65 5.04
CA PHE A 218 5.31 -8.46 4.55
C PHE A 218 4.17 -8.83 3.61
N ILE A 219 4.43 -9.74 2.66
CA ILE A 219 3.42 -10.25 1.73
C ILE A 219 2.26 -10.92 2.47
N ARG A 220 2.57 -11.73 3.49
CA ARG A 220 1.55 -12.41 4.30
C ARG A 220 0.66 -11.43 5.04
N GLU A 221 1.23 -10.45 5.74
CA GLU A 221 0.45 -9.48 6.51
C GLU A 221 -0.31 -8.53 5.57
N MET A 222 0.30 -8.15 4.45
CA MET A 222 -0.39 -7.40 3.40
C MET A 222 -1.61 -8.17 2.87
N ASN A 223 -1.54 -9.50 2.69
CA ASN A 223 -2.72 -10.30 2.36
C ASN A 223 -3.79 -10.18 3.45
N ALA A 224 -3.40 -10.37 4.72
CA ALA A 224 -4.34 -10.34 5.84
C ALA A 224 -5.12 -9.01 5.95
N HIS A 225 -4.49 -7.88 5.64
CA HIS A 225 -5.12 -6.55 5.72
C HIS A 225 -5.84 -6.10 4.44
N LEU A 226 -5.61 -6.76 3.30
CA LEU A 226 -6.17 -6.41 1.99
C LEU A 226 -7.22 -7.41 1.46
N LEU A 227 -7.51 -8.47 2.22
CA LEU A 227 -8.63 -9.39 1.93
C LEU A 227 -9.97 -8.64 1.94
#